data_AF-A0A4R0PGT1-F1
#
_entry.id   AF-A0A4R0PGT1-F1
#
_cell.length_a   1.000
_cell.length_b   1.000
_cell.length_c   1.000
_cell.angle_alpha   90.00
_cell.angle_beta   90.00
_cell.angle_gamma   90.00
#
_symmetry.space_group_name_H-M   'P 1'
#
loop_
_entity.id
_entity.type
_entity.pdbx_description
1 polymer ?
#
loop_
_entity_poly.entity_id
_entity_poly.type
_entity_poly.pdbx_seq_one_letter_code
_entity_poly.pdbx_strand_id
1 'polypeptide(L)'
;MSETNPKEPEFQFLTLAYNRFYDIYDEVMDDTFWEKDEWERFSKIKQAFSIYAELLNYEPLKWVIEKLKIARPPMESEIGSELFKFVRNVVAHFPFFKSWDEVWVNMSLVNWYKNGQTIDKFLKKYEGHKEVKYRFWEPSKKKMTYLTISFPTEYSNDNKVFFKDIITEKEGVKFSFILMRQIMNTQVEEIK
;
A
#
# COMPACT_ATOMS: atom_id res chain seq x y z
N MET A 1 -3.31 -25.64 -21.53
CA MET A 1 -3.16 -26.32 -20.24
C MET A 1 -2.14 -25.53 -19.43
N SER A 2 -2.59 -24.64 -18.53
CA SER A 2 -1.68 -23.90 -17.64
C SER A 2 -1.80 -24.46 -16.23
N GLU A 3 -0.70 -25.01 -15.72
CA GLU A 3 -0.54 -25.48 -14.34
C GLU A 3 -1.00 -24.37 -13.36
N THR A 4 -2.18 -24.52 -12.79
CA THR A 4 -2.85 -23.48 -11.97
C THR A 4 -2.98 -23.88 -10.50
N ASN A 5 -2.52 -25.08 -10.13
CA ASN A 5 -2.51 -25.50 -8.73
C ASN A 5 -1.13 -25.26 -8.12
N PRO A 6 -1.05 -24.54 -6.99
CA PRO A 6 0.22 -24.31 -6.31
C PRO A 6 0.85 -25.64 -5.87
N LYS A 7 2.18 -25.71 -5.92
CA LYS A 7 2.93 -26.87 -5.38
C LYS A 7 2.81 -26.90 -3.86
N GLU A 8 3.05 -28.04 -3.22
CA GLU A 8 2.89 -28.19 -1.76
C GLU A 8 3.56 -27.07 -0.92
N PRO A 9 4.83 -26.67 -1.16
CA PRO A 9 5.44 -25.56 -0.39
C PRO A 9 4.78 -24.20 -0.66
N GLU A 10 4.33 -23.98 -1.89
CA GLU A 10 3.66 -22.76 -2.32
C GLU A 10 2.26 -22.68 -1.72
N PHE A 11 1.51 -23.79 -1.70
CA PHE A 11 0.22 -23.88 -1.04
C PHE A 11 0.33 -23.58 0.45
N GLN A 12 1.33 -24.14 1.14
CA GLN A 12 1.59 -23.85 2.55
C GLN A 12 1.91 -22.38 2.77
N PHE A 13 2.80 -21.80 1.97
CA PHE A 13 3.13 -20.37 2.06
C PHE A 13 1.90 -19.49 1.82
N LEU A 14 1.15 -19.73 0.73
CA LEU A 14 -0.05 -18.97 0.38
C LEU A 14 -1.09 -19.07 1.50
N THR A 15 -1.32 -20.26 2.05
CA THR A 15 -2.28 -20.44 3.16
C THR A 15 -1.90 -19.59 4.37
N LEU A 16 -0.63 -19.64 4.80
CA LEU A 16 -0.14 -18.86 5.94
C LEU A 16 -0.20 -17.35 5.67
N ALA A 17 0.22 -16.92 4.48
CA ALA A 17 0.23 -15.52 4.08
C ALA A 17 -1.18 -14.94 3.99
N TYR A 18 -2.12 -15.65 3.35
CA TYR A 18 -3.51 -15.19 3.21
C TYR A 18 -4.21 -15.11 4.56
N ASN A 19 -4.11 -16.16 5.38
CA ASN A 19 -4.71 -16.16 6.72
C ASN A 19 -4.19 -14.99 7.55
N ARG A 20 -2.86 -14.83 7.63
CA ARG A 20 -2.28 -13.76 8.44
C ARG A 20 -2.61 -12.37 7.89
N PHE A 21 -2.65 -12.20 6.57
CA PHE A 21 -3.07 -10.93 5.97
C PHE A 21 -4.53 -10.61 6.32
N TYR A 22 -5.45 -11.58 6.19
CA TYR A 22 -6.86 -11.34 6.50
C TYR A 22 -7.10 -11.08 7.99
N ASP A 23 -6.39 -11.77 8.89
CA ASP A 23 -6.44 -11.49 10.33
C ASP A 23 -6.07 -10.02 10.63
N ILE A 24 -4.95 -9.55 10.08
CA ILE A 24 -4.49 -8.17 10.28
C ILE A 24 -5.45 -7.19 9.58
N TYR A 25 -5.95 -7.54 8.40
CA TYR A 25 -6.91 -6.71 7.68
C TYR A 25 -8.18 -6.49 8.50
N ASP A 26 -8.79 -7.56 9.02
CA ASP A 26 -10.04 -7.45 9.77
C ASP A 26 -9.80 -6.66 11.06
N GLU A 27 -8.66 -6.86 11.72
CA GLU A 27 -8.27 -6.05 12.89
C GLU A 27 -8.15 -4.56 12.53
N VAL A 28 -7.40 -4.20 11.48
CA VAL A 28 -7.17 -2.80 11.05
C VAL A 28 -8.46 -2.08 10.63
N MET A 29 -9.41 -2.84 10.09
CA MET A 29 -10.67 -2.30 9.58
C MET A 29 -11.72 -2.07 10.67
N ASP A 30 -11.52 -2.66 11.85
CA ASP A 30 -12.23 -2.34 13.08
C ASP A 30 -11.81 -0.95 13.61
N ASP A 31 -12.76 -0.23 14.20
CA ASP A 31 -12.48 1.11 14.71
C ASP A 31 -11.69 1.08 16.03
N THR A 32 -11.76 0.00 16.83
CA THR A 32 -10.97 -0.15 18.08
C THR A 32 -9.49 -0.33 17.83
N PHE A 33 -9.07 -0.75 16.63
CA PHE A 33 -7.65 -0.83 16.27
C PHE A 33 -6.96 0.53 16.38
N TRP A 34 -7.69 1.61 16.09
CA TRP A 34 -7.14 2.98 16.13
C TRP A 34 -6.95 3.51 17.56
N GLU A 35 -7.39 2.77 18.57
CA GLU A 35 -7.19 3.08 20.00
C GLU A 35 -5.88 2.48 20.56
N LYS A 36 -5.24 1.57 19.82
CA LYS A 36 -3.95 0.97 20.18
C LYS A 36 -2.83 2.01 20.13
N ASP A 37 -1.69 1.71 20.74
CA ASP A 37 -0.51 2.59 20.63
C ASP A 37 0.04 2.64 19.20
N GLU A 38 0.69 3.76 18.85
CA GLU A 38 1.21 4.01 17.51
C GLU A 38 2.19 2.94 17.03
N TRP A 39 3.00 2.39 17.95
CA TRP A 39 3.97 1.37 17.61
C TRP A 39 3.30 0.02 17.32
N GLU A 40 2.32 -0.39 18.13
CA GLU A 40 1.53 -1.60 17.86
C GLU A 40 0.82 -1.49 16.51
N ARG A 41 0.15 -0.36 16.23
CA ARG A 41 -0.51 -0.13 14.94
C ARG A 41 0.48 -0.23 13.80
N PHE A 42 1.57 0.54 13.86
CA PHE A 42 2.56 0.60 12.78
C PHE A 42 3.29 -0.72 12.58
N SER A 43 3.54 -1.49 13.64
CA SER A 43 4.12 -2.83 13.59
C SER A 43 3.21 -3.80 12.82
N LYS A 44 1.91 -3.82 13.12
CA LYS A 44 0.93 -4.66 12.42
C LYS A 44 0.75 -4.25 10.96
N ILE A 45 0.71 -2.94 10.70
CA ILE A 45 0.67 -2.39 9.35
C ILE A 45 1.89 -2.86 8.56
N LYS A 46 3.12 -2.66 9.09
CA LYS A 46 4.36 -3.13 8.45
C LYS A 46 4.31 -4.63 8.14
N GLN A 47 3.83 -5.44 9.07
CA GLN A 47 3.68 -6.88 8.86
C GLN A 47 2.76 -7.20 7.66
N ALA A 48 1.60 -6.57 7.55
CA ALA A 48 0.70 -6.79 6.43
C ALA A 48 1.32 -6.36 5.08
N PHE A 49 2.02 -5.22 5.05
CA PHE A 49 2.73 -4.75 3.87
C PHE A 49 3.85 -5.71 3.45
N SER A 50 4.60 -6.28 4.41
CA SER A 50 5.63 -7.29 4.15
C SER A 50 5.02 -8.58 3.59
N ILE A 51 3.94 -9.08 4.19
CA ILE A 51 3.22 -10.26 3.69
C ILE A 51 2.75 -10.02 2.25
N TYR A 52 2.13 -8.87 2.01
CA TYR A 52 1.65 -8.51 0.68
C TYR A 52 2.81 -8.41 -0.33
N ALA A 53 3.97 -7.87 0.06
CA ALA A 53 5.14 -7.79 -0.80
C ALA A 53 5.62 -9.18 -1.24
N GLU A 54 5.62 -10.17 -0.35
CA GLU A 54 5.97 -11.55 -0.70
C GLU A 54 4.91 -12.19 -1.61
N LEU A 55 3.63 -11.95 -1.35
CA LEU A 55 2.54 -12.44 -2.20
C LEU A 55 2.63 -11.92 -3.64
N LEU A 56 3.17 -10.72 -3.87
CA LEU A 56 3.37 -10.18 -5.23
C LEU A 56 4.40 -10.97 -6.05
N ASN A 57 5.21 -11.82 -5.44
CA ASN A 57 6.13 -12.71 -6.15
C ASN A 57 5.40 -13.91 -6.76
N TYR A 58 4.18 -14.23 -6.30
CA TYR A 58 3.34 -15.30 -6.85
C TYR A 58 2.78 -14.90 -8.22
N GLU A 59 3.10 -15.70 -9.25
CA GLU A 59 2.85 -15.34 -10.65
C GLU A 59 1.36 -15.10 -10.98
N PRO A 60 0.39 -15.92 -10.50
CA PRO A 60 -1.02 -15.68 -10.76
C PRO A 60 -1.52 -14.31 -10.25
N LEU A 61 -1.00 -13.82 -9.13
CA LEU A 61 -1.33 -12.48 -8.63
C LEU A 61 -0.85 -11.37 -9.57
N LYS A 62 0.26 -11.57 -10.29
CA LYS A 62 0.73 -10.58 -11.28
C LYS A 62 -0.25 -10.43 -12.43
N TRP A 63 -0.82 -11.53 -12.93
CA TRP A 63 -1.82 -11.50 -14.02
C TRP A 63 -3.09 -10.75 -13.60
N VAL A 64 -3.55 -10.96 -12.37
CA VAL A 64 -4.69 -10.19 -11.81
C VAL A 64 -4.40 -8.70 -11.80
N ILE A 65 -3.22 -8.30 -11.33
CA ILE A 65 -2.84 -6.88 -11.25
C ILE A 65 -2.79 -6.24 -12.63
N GLU A 66 -2.32 -6.96 -13.65
CA GLU A 66 -2.34 -6.50 -15.04
C GLU A 66 -3.76 -6.32 -15.57
N LYS A 67 -4.66 -7.29 -15.35
CA LYS A 67 -6.07 -7.16 -15.72
C LYS A 67 -6.75 -5.98 -15.02
N LEU A 68 -6.49 -5.78 -13.73
CA LEU A 68 -7.07 -4.68 -12.95
C LEU A 68 -6.60 -3.29 -13.44
N LYS A 69 -5.37 -3.16 -13.94
CA LYS A 69 -4.88 -1.90 -14.53
C LYS A 69 -5.64 -1.50 -15.78
N ILE A 70 -6.09 -2.48 -16.58
CA ILE A 70 -6.81 -2.25 -17.84
C ILE A 70 -8.28 -1.91 -17.57
N ALA A 71 -8.87 -2.45 -16.50
CA ALA A 71 -10.31 -2.34 -16.21
C ALA A 71 -10.73 -1.06 -15.46
N ARG A 72 -9.81 -0.31 -14.83
CA ARG A 72 -10.15 0.86 -13.98
C ARG A 72 -10.21 2.18 -14.79
N PRO A 73 -11.07 3.16 -14.42
CA PRO A 73 -11.14 4.47 -15.08
C PRO A 73 -9.80 5.22 -15.04
N PRO A 74 -9.38 5.91 -16.12
CA PRO A 74 -7.98 6.36 -16.30
C PRO A 74 -7.42 7.25 -15.18
N MET A 75 -8.19 8.24 -14.70
CA MET A 75 -7.67 9.30 -13.83
C MET A 75 -7.63 8.93 -12.34
N GLU A 76 -8.65 8.21 -11.84
CA GLU A 76 -8.66 7.66 -10.47
C GLU A 76 -7.68 6.47 -10.34
N SER A 77 -7.38 5.80 -11.45
CA SER A 77 -6.42 4.70 -11.51
C SER A 77 -4.97 5.19 -11.39
N GLU A 78 -4.62 6.33 -11.97
CA GLU A 78 -3.22 6.77 -12.02
C GLU A 78 -2.69 7.24 -10.66
N ILE A 79 -3.28 8.29 -10.07
CA ILE A 79 -2.85 8.83 -8.76
C ILE A 79 -2.98 7.75 -7.67
N GLY A 80 -4.07 6.97 -7.67
CA GLY A 80 -4.26 5.90 -6.70
C GLY A 80 -3.21 4.79 -6.83
N SER A 81 -2.88 4.36 -8.06
CA SER A 81 -1.84 3.35 -8.30
C SER A 81 -0.45 3.85 -7.90
N GLU A 82 -0.13 5.11 -8.19
CA GLU A 82 1.15 5.71 -7.82
C GLU A 82 1.25 5.97 -6.32
N LEU A 83 0.20 6.47 -5.67
CA LEU A 83 0.12 6.61 -4.22
C LEU A 83 0.27 5.26 -3.51
N PHE A 84 -0.44 4.22 -3.97
CA PHE A 84 -0.34 2.89 -3.38
C PHE A 84 1.09 2.35 -3.46
N LYS A 85 1.73 2.49 -4.62
CA LYS A 85 3.14 2.11 -4.79
C LYS A 85 4.05 2.94 -3.88
N PHE A 86 3.84 4.25 -3.80
CA PHE A 86 4.59 5.13 -2.91
C PHE A 86 4.50 4.67 -1.45
N VAL A 87 3.29 4.55 -0.91
CA VAL A 87 3.01 4.09 0.46
C VAL A 87 3.68 2.75 0.73
N ARG A 88 3.47 1.76 -0.16
CA ARG A 88 4.05 0.42 -0.02
C ARG A 88 5.57 0.46 0.02
N ASN A 89 6.20 1.23 -0.85
CA ASN A 89 7.66 1.30 -0.91
C ASN A 89 8.23 2.04 0.31
N VAL A 90 7.58 3.11 0.78
CA VAL A 90 8.00 3.83 1.99
C VAL A 90 7.96 2.89 3.21
N VAL A 91 6.84 2.19 3.41
CA VAL A 91 6.66 1.27 4.55
C VAL A 91 7.62 0.07 4.48
N ALA A 92 7.89 -0.45 3.28
CA ALA A 92 8.74 -1.63 3.11
C ALA A 92 10.25 -1.33 3.18
N HIS A 93 10.70 -0.18 2.68
CA HIS A 93 12.13 0.11 2.52
C HIS A 93 12.74 0.96 3.64
N PHE A 94 11.93 1.51 4.55
CA PHE A 94 12.42 2.28 5.69
C PHE A 94 12.00 1.66 7.04
N PRO A 95 12.56 0.48 7.39
CA PRO A 95 12.10 -0.32 8.54
C PRO A 95 12.47 0.27 9.92
N PHE A 96 13.26 1.34 9.96
CA PHE A 96 13.84 1.91 11.18
C PHE A 96 12.94 2.90 11.92
N PHE A 97 11.79 3.28 11.36
CA PHE A 97 10.80 4.15 12.03
C PHE A 97 9.85 3.36 12.94
N LYS A 98 9.39 4.00 14.03
CA LYS A 98 8.53 3.35 15.04
C LYS A 98 7.05 3.64 14.87
N SER A 99 6.69 4.78 14.28
CA SER A 99 5.31 5.14 13.95
C SER A 99 5.21 5.78 12.57
N TRP A 100 3.99 5.86 12.03
CA TRP A 100 3.70 6.50 10.74
C TRP A 100 4.17 7.96 10.70
N ASP A 101 3.99 8.66 11.83
CA ASP A 101 4.26 10.08 11.97
C ASP A 101 5.74 10.44 12.04
N GLU A 102 6.58 9.47 12.44
CA GLU A 102 8.03 9.60 12.43
C GLU A 102 8.63 9.40 11.04
N VAL A 103 7.90 8.78 10.10
CA VAL A 103 8.44 8.43 8.79
C VAL A 103 8.70 9.71 8.00
N TRP A 104 9.96 9.88 7.59
CA TRP A 104 10.36 10.95 6.69
C TRP A 104 11.38 10.44 5.68
N VAL A 105 11.43 11.12 4.54
CA VAL A 105 12.38 10.86 3.47
C VAL A 105 12.91 12.17 2.90
N ASN A 106 14.09 12.15 2.27
CA ASN A 106 14.63 13.24 1.46
C ASN A 106 15.24 12.67 0.18
N MET A 107 15.68 13.53 -0.75
CA MET A 107 16.17 13.07 -2.04
C MET A 107 17.41 12.16 -1.92
N SER A 108 18.31 12.45 -0.98
CA SER A 108 19.50 11.63 -0.73
C SER A 108 19.14 10.24 -0.21
N LEU A 109 18.30 10.18 0.84
CA LEU A 109 17.91 8.93 1.48
C LEU A 109 17.13 8.03 0.53
N VAL A 110 16.22 8.56 -0.29
CA VAL A 110 15.44 7.74 -1.24
C VAL A 110 16.32 7.12 -2.32
N ASN A 111 17.36 7.83 -2.74
CA ASN A 111 18.22 7.42 -3.84
C ASN A 111 19.53 6.75 -3.40
N TRP A 112 19.66 6.37 -2.12
CA TRP A 112 20.90 5.84 -1.53
C TRP A 112 21.52 4.65 -2.30
N TYR A 113 20.69 3.74 -2.81
CA TYR A 113 21.13 2.57 -3.59
C TYR A 113 21.13 2.85 -5.09
N LYS A 114 20.05 3.48 -5.58
CA LYS A 114 19.84 3.75 -7.01
C LYS A 114 18.92 4.96 -7.20
N ASN A 115 19.28 5.81 -8.16
CA ASN A 115 18.51 6.98 -8.56
C ASN A 115 17.21 6.61 -9.30
N GLY A 116 16.16 7.42 -9.15
CA GLY A 116 14.93 7.31 -9.95
C GLY A 116 14.06 6.11 -9.59
N GLN A 117 14.12 5.66 -8.33
CA GLN A 117 13.26 4.61 -7.81
C GLN A 117 11.82 5.11 -7.59
N THR A 118 10.92 4.20 -7.20
CA THR A 118 9.47 4.46 -7.08
C THR A 118 9.14 5.70 -6.25
N ILE A 119 9.77 5.85 -5.10
CA ILE A 119 9.54 6.95 -4.16
C ILE A 119 10.05 8.27 -4.76
N ASP A 120 11.24 8.25 -5.38
CA ASP A 120 11.84 9.42 -6.02
C ASP A 120 10.98 9.93 -7.18
N LYS A 121 10.49 9.01 -8.01
CA LYS A 121 9.59 9.32 -9.14
C LYS A 121 8.29 9.95 -8.67
N PHE A 122 7.68 9.42 -7.61
CA PHE A 122 6.44 9.97 -7.05
C PHE A 122 6.66 11.39 -6.54
N LEU A 123 7.69 11.60 -5.71
CA LEU A 123 7.95 12.91 -5.11
C LEU A 123 8.32 13.95 -6.16
N LYS A 124 9.15 13.62 -7.16
CA LYS A 124 9.47 14.53 -8.28
C LYS A 124 8.27 14.87 -9.15
N LYS A 125 7.38 13.90 -9.39
CA LYS A 125 6.20 14.11 -10.24
C LYS A 125 5.21 15.07 -9.59
N TYR A 126 5.03 14.97 -8.28
CA TYR A 126 3.99 15.71 -7.55
C TYR A 126 4.48 16.87 -6.69
N GLU A 127 5.78 17.13 -6.63
CA GLU A 127 6.34 18.33 -6.00
C GLU A 127 5.60 19.60 -6.46
N GLY A 128 5.25 20.47 -5.50
CA GLY A 128 4.55 21.73 -5.76
C GLY A 128 3.09 21.59 -6.24
N HIS A 129 2.55 20.37 -6.34
CA HIS A 129 1.16 20.17 -6.71
C HIS A 129 0.21 20.58 -5.58
N LYS A 130 -1.00 21.00 -5.95
CA LYS A 130 -2.08 21.27 -4.99
C LYS A 130 -2.57 19.96 -4.37
N GLU A 131 -3.13 20.06 -3.17
CA GLU A 131 -3.82 18.94 -2.54
C GLU A 131 -4.87 18.34 -3.48
N VAL A 132 -4.99 17.01 -3.44
CA VAL A 132 -5.95 16.24 -4.21
C VAL A 132 -6.87 15.51 -3.26
N LYS A 133 -8.18 15.75 -3.41
CA LYS A 133 -9.21 14.96 -2.74
C LYS A 133 -9.51 13.73 -3.61
N TYR A 134 -9.19 12.57 -3.08
CA TYR A 134 -9.45 11.30 -3.72
C TYR A 134 -10.60 10.59 -3.00
N ARG A 135 -11.41 9.86 -3.75
CA ARG A 135 -12.50 9.07 -3.19
C ARG A 135 -12.52 7.70 -3.85
N PHE A 136 -12.90 6.69 -3.09
CA PHE A 136 -13.05 5.35 -3.61
C PHE A 136 -14.20 4.63 -2.92
N TRP A 137 -14.82 3.71 -3.66
CA TRP A 137 -15.91 2.91 -3.16
C TRP A 137 -15.38 1.79 -2.27
N GLU A 138 -15.92 1.65 -1.07
CA GLU A 138 -15.65 0.54 -0.15
C GLU A 138 -16.82 -0.46 -0.24
N PRO A 139 -16.70 -1.58 -0.99
CA PRO A 139 -17.82 -2.46 -1.28
C PRO A 139 -18.43 -3.10 -0.02
N SER A 140 -17.60 -3.45 0.96
CA SER A 140 -18.02 -4.08 2.21
C SER A 140 -18.91 -3.17 3.06
N LYS A 141 -18.63 -1.86 3.07
CA LYS A 141 -19.38 -0.86 3.85
C LYS A 141 -20.42 -0.11 3.03
N LYS A 142 -20.51 -0.38 1.73
CA LYS A 142 -21.39 0.29 0.76
C LYS A 142 -21.35 1.82 0.87
N LYS A 143 -20.15 2.38 1.03
CA LYS A 143 -19.95 3.83 1.21
C LYS A 143 -18.74 4.34 0.44
N MET A 144 -18.75 5.64 0.17
CA MET A 144 -17.57 6.35 -0.34
C MET A 144 -16.63 6.65 0.81
N THR A 145 -15.37 6.27 0.65
CA THR A 145 -14.28 6.70 1.53
C THR A 145 -13.53 7.81 0.83
N TYR A 146 -13.26 8.88 1.57
CA TYR A 146 -12.56 10.07 1.09
C TYR A 146 -11.17 10.10 1.74
N LEU A 147 -10.19 10.53 0.98
CA LEU A 147 -8.84 10.77 1.48
C LEU A 147 -8.28 12.05 0.85
N THR A 148 -7.47 12.76 1.62
CA THR A 148 -6.74 13.93 1.14
C THR A 148 -5.28 13.53 0.91
N ILE A 149 -4.78 13.82 -0.28
CA ILE A 149 -3.36 13.67 -0.62
C ILE A 149 -2.77 15.06 -0.73
N SER A 150 -1.77 15.31 0.09
CA SER A 150 -0.97 16.53 0.05
C SER A 150 0.39 16.21 -0.54
N PHE A 151 1.05 17.23 -1.08
CA PHE A 151 2.35 17.06 -1.73
C PHE A 151 3.35 18.05 -1.16
N PRO A 152 4.65 17.68 -1.09
CA PRO A 152 5.66 18.58 -0.59
C PRO A 152 5.77 19.80 -1.50
N THR A 153 5.99 20.97 -0.90
CA THR A 153 6.31 22.19 -1.65
C THR A 153 7.67 22.09 -2.33
N GLU A 154 8.60 21.37 -1.69
CA GLU A 154 9.95 21.14 -2.18
C GLU A 154 10.41 19.72 -1.81
N TYR A 155 11.03 19.02 -2.76
CA TYR A 155 11.69 17.74 -2.56
C TYR A 155 13.18 17.89 -2.92
N SER A 156 14.01 18.05 -1.88
CA SER A 156 15.45 18.28 -2.00
C SER A 156 16.27 17.40 -1.05
N ASN A 157 17.59 17.58 -1.02
CA ASN A 157 18.47 16.84 -0.11
C ASN A 157 18.40 17.36 1.33
N ASP A 158 18.10 18.65 1.51
CA ASP A 158 18.20 19.33 2.80
C ASP A 158 16.87 19.31 3.58
N ASN A 159 15.76 19.06 2.88
CA ASN A 159 14.43 19.06 3.46
C ASN A 159 13.90 17.65 3.72
N LYS A 160 13.26 17.47 4.88
CA LYS A 160 12.52 16.25 5.21
C LYS A 160 11.10 16.35 4.68
N VAL A 161 10.70 15.38 3.89
CA VAL A 161 9.31 15.14 3.51
C VAL A 161 8.74 14.11 4.48
N PHE A 162 7.85 14.55 5.38
CA PHE A 162 7.17 13.64 6.30
C PHE A 162 6.02 12.93 5.61
N PHE A 163 5.88 11.65 5.92
CA PHE A 163 4.87 10.80 5.30
C PHE A 163 3.45 11.18 5.73
N LYS A 164 3.27 11.53 7.00
CA LYS A 164 2.01 12.04 7.56
C LYS A 164 1.50 13.32 6.89
N ASP A 165 2.42 14.15 6.37
CA ASP A 165 2.09 15.40 5.71
C ASP A 165 1.59 15.16 4.28
N ILE A 166 1.84 13.98 3.71
CA ILE A 166 1.32 13.55 2.40
C ILE A 166 -0.04 12.87 2.58
N ILE A 167 -0.15 11.96 3.54
CA ILE A 167 -1.36 11.18 3.82
C ILE A 167 -1.37 10.71 5.28
N THR A 168 -2.51 10.84 5.95
CA THR A 168 -2.65 10.40 7.35
C THR A 168 -2.51 8.89 7.47
N GLU A 169 -2.09 8.40 8.65
CA GLU A 169 -1.97 6.96 8.92
C GLU A 169 -3.28 6.23 8.57
N LYS A 170 -4.40 6.72 9.10
CA LYS A 170 -5.70 6.07 8.93
C LYS A 170 -6.14 6.01 7.48
N GLU A 171 -5.98 7.10 6.73
CA GLU A 171 -6.35 7.14 5.31
C GLU A 171 -5.44 6.27 4.46
N GLY A 172 -4.11 6.39 4.63
CA GLY A 172 -3.12 5.66 3.84
C GLY A 172 -3.19 4.15 4.06
N VAL A 173 -3.43 3.74 5.30
CA VAL A 173 -3.59 2.32 5.68
C VAL A 173 -4.90 1.79 5.12
N LYS A 174 -6.05 2.42 5.39
CA LYS A 174 -7.36 1.93 4.89
C LYS A 174 -7.38 1.87 3.36
N PHE A 175 -6.85 2.89 2.70
CA PHE A 175 -6.70 2.92 1.24
C PHE A 175 -5.89 1.73 0.73
N SER A 176 -4.71 1.50 1.29
CA SER A 176 -3.83 0.42 0.85
C SER A 176 -4.41 -0.95 1.14
N PHE A 177 -4.98 -1.16 2.32
CA PHE A 177 -5.54 -2.44 2.73
C PHE A 177 -6.76 -2.83 1.88
N ILE A 178 -7.65 -1.88 1.57
CA ILE A 178 -8.80 -2.16 0.70
C ILE A 178 -8.34 -2.59 -0.70
N LEU A 179 -7.32 -1.92 -1.25
CA LEU A 179 -6.75 -2.30 -2.55
C LEU A 179 -6.08 -3.67 -2.51
N MET A 180 -5.29 -3.95 -1.48
CA MET A 180 -4.63 -5.25 -1.29
C MET A 180 -5.66 -6.37 -1.17
N ARG A 181 -6.70 -6.20 -0.36
CA ARG A 181 -7.79 -7.18 -0.21
C ARG A 181 -8.52 -7.43 -1.53
N GLN A 182 -8.81 -6.38 -2.30
CA GLN A 182 -9.44 -6.55 -3.62
C GLN A 182 -8.59 -7.43 -4.53
N ILE A 183 -7.27 -7.24 -4.52
CA ILE A 183 -6.34 -8.04 -5.33
C ILE A 183 -6.26 -9.48 -4.82
N MET A 184 -6.27 -9.69 -3.49
CA MET A 184 -6.20 -11.03 -2.91
C MET A 184 -7.49 -11.82 -3.08
N ASN A 185 -8.65 -11.18 -3.01
CA ASN A 185 -9.95 -11.86 -3.16
C ASN A 185 -10.14 -12.51 -4.54
N THR A 186 -9.54 -11.95 -5.61
CA THR A 186 -9.70 -12.53 -6.96
C THR A 186 -9.12 -13.94 -7.07
N GLN A 187 -8.11 -14.28 -6.27
CA GLN A 187 -7.52 -15.62 -6.24
C GLN A 187 -8.32 -16.58 -5.38
N VAL A 188 -9.00 -16.09 -4.33
CA VAL A 188 -9.91 -16.93 -3.53
C VAL A 188 -11.16 -17.30 -4.31
N GLU A 189 -11.65 -16.40 -5.17
CA GLU A 189 -12.82 -16.64 -6.02
C GLU A 189 -12.52 -17.58 -7.20
N GLU A 190 -11.27 -17.62 -7.70
CA GLU A 190 -10.84 -18.54 -8.76
C GLU A 190 -10.56 -19.98 -8.26
N ILE A 191 -10.46 -20.22 -6.94
CA ILE A 191 -10.20 -21.54 -6.34
C ILE A 191 -11.50 -22.34 -6.03
N LYS A 192 -12.68 -21.83 -6.44
CA LYS A 192 -13.95 -22.57 -6.35
C LYS A 192 -14.33 -23.26 -7.66
#